data_AF-A0A9W7DDD5-F1
#
_entry.id   AF-A0A9W7DDD5-F1
#
_cell.length_a   1.000
_cell.length_b   1.000
_cell.length_c   1.000
_cell.angle_alpha   90.00
_cell.angle_beta   90.00
_cell.angle_gamma   90.00
#
_symmetry.space_group_name_H-M   'P 1'
#
loop_
_entity.id
_entity.type
_entity.pdbx_description
1 polymer ?
#
loop_
_entity_poly.entity_id
_entity_poly.type
_entity_poly.pdbx_seq_one_letter_code
_entity_poly.pdbx_strand_id
1 'polypeptide(L)'
;MGVSGLLPVLRSVTDQVHVSKYAGRTVGVDAMGWLYKGATRAEWKAKAKKLIQEQDGEEDGRAVFAACMRAVSVTNEMVMKLIAVLRRMDITFYVAPYEADAQLAFLSRQKIVDVVISDDSDCVPYGVKTVLLKLTPDGWGSELKRRSLGANEELSFVGWTEEMVSR
;
A
#
# COMPACT_ATOMS: atom_id res chain seq x y z
N MET A 1 -5.21 -1.83 5.49
CA MET A 1 -6.40 -1.08 5.05
C MET A 1 -6.71 -1.54 3.63
N GLY A 2 -7.90 -1.23 3.14
CA GLY A 2 -8.38 -1.73 1.86
C GLY A 2 -9.70 -2.50 1.92
N VAL A 3 -10.38 -2.59 0.77
CA VAL A 3 -11.50 -3.51 0.55
C VAL A 3 -11.13 -4.96 0.92
N SER A 4 -11.66 -5.42 2.05
CA SER A 4 -11.41 -6.78 2.56
C SER A 4 -11.84 -7.84 1.55
N GLY A 5 -10.96 -8.83 1.29
CA GLY A 5 -11.21 -9.92 0.36
C GLY A 5 -11.04 -9.58 -1.12
N LEU A 6 -10.76 -8.33 -1.49
CA LEU A 6 -10.64 -7.93 -2.90
C LEU A 6 -9.45 -8.56 -3.62
N LEU A 7 -8.25 -8.56 -3.00
CA LEU A 7 -7.05 -9.08 -3.67
C LEU A 7 -7.12 -10.59 -3.99
N PRO A 8 -7.64 -11.47 -3.10
CA PRO A 8 -7.93 -12.84 -3.45
C PRO A 8 -8.81 -12.97 -4.71
N VAL A 9 -9.88 -12.18 -4.80
CA VAL A 9 -10.84 -12.18 -5.91
C VAL A 9 -10.22 -11.73 -7.23
N LEU A 10 -9.17 -10.92 -7.19
CA LEU A 10 -8.48 -10.38 -8.36
C LEU A 10 -7.27 -11.22 -8.81
N ARG A 11 -7.05 -12.41 -8.23
CA ARG A 11 -5.89 -13.25 -8.54
C ARG A 11 -5.80 -13.63 -10.01
N SER A 12 -6.93 -13.92 -10.65
CA SER A 12 -6.98 -14.31 -12.08
C SER A 12 -6.49 -13.23 -13.05
N VAL A 13 -6.46 -11.96 -12.61
CA VAL A 13 -6.06 -10.79 -13.41
C VAL A 13 -4.83 -10.08 -12.86
N THR A 14 -4.10 -10.74 -11.96
CA THR A 14 -2.92 -10.20 -11.28
C THR A 14 -1.70 -11.02 -11.64
N ASP A 15 -0.64 -10.36 -12.11
CA ASP A 15 0.61 -11.01 -12.52
C ASP A 15 1.73 -10.73 -11.50
N GLN A 16 2.57 -11.71 -11.19
CA GLN A 16 3.82 -11.44 -10.47
C GLN A 16 4.83 -10.80 -11.43
N VAL A 17 5.34 -9.62 -11.08
CA VAL A 17 6.32 -8.89 -11.89
C VAL A 17 7.43 -8.31 -11.01
N HIS A 18 8.62 -8.17 -11.59
CA HIS A 18 9.71 -7.44 -10.96
C HIS A 18 9.63 -5.95 -11.31
N VAL A 19 9.94 -5.08 -10.35
CA VAL A 19 9.85 -3.62 -10.48
C VAL A 19 10.73 -3.05 -11.59
N SER A 20 11.80 -3.76 -11.99
CA SER A 20 12.65 -3.39 -13.13
C SER A 20 11.89 -3.27 -14.46
N LYS A 21 10.72 -3.92 -14.59
CA LYS A 21 9.80 -3.72 -15.72
C LYS A 21 9.42 -2.25 -15.94
N TYR A 22 9.45 -1.45 -14.88
CA TYR A 22 9.10 -0.03 -14.87
C TYR A 22 10.33 0.88 -14.88
N ALA A 23 11.52 0.37 -15.23
CA ALA A 23 12.70 1.20 -15.40
C ALA A 23 12.45 2.34 -16.40
N GLY A 24 12.81 3.56 -16.01
CA GLY A 24 12.60 4.78 -16.82
C GLY A 24 11.15 5.30 -16.83
N ARG A 25 10.24 4.73 -16.03
CA ARG A 25 8.86 5.20 -15.87
C ARG A 25 8.68 6.03 -14.60
N THR A 26 7.65 6.87 -14.59
CA THR A 26 7.29 7.63 -13.39
C THR A 26 6.42 6.78 -12.48
N VAL A 27 6.80 6.66 -11.22
CA VAL A 27 6.14 5.81 -10.23
C VAL A 27 5.56 6.66 -9.11
N GLY A 28 4.26 6.51 -8.86
CA GLY A 28 3.62 7.01 -7.64
C GLY A 28 3.78 5.98 -6.52
N VAL A 29 4.13 6.40 -5.31
CA VAL A 29 4.33 5.49 -4.17
C VAL A 29 3.45 5.94 -3.01
N ASP A 30 2.65 5.03 -2.47
CA ASP A 30 2.05 5.22 -1.15
C ASP A 30 3.13 5.06 -0.06
N ALA A 31 3.67 6.19 0.39
CA ALA A 31 4.72 6.22 1.39
C ALA A 31 4.23 5.87 2.80
N MET A 32 2.95 6.10 3.12
CA MET A 32 2.43 5.89 4.47
C MET A 32 2.38 4.41 4.84
N GLY A 33 1.99 3.54 3.89
CA GLY A 33 2.05 2.09 4.07
C GLY A 33 3.45 1.61 4.46
N TRP A 34 4.49 2.15 3.83
CA TRP A 34 5.88 1.81 4.14
C TRP A 34 6.37 2.41 5.45
N LEU A 35 5.99 3.66 5.76
CA LEU A 35 6.34 4.30 7.02
C LEU A 35 5.74 3.55 8.22
N TYR A 36 4.49 3.10 8.11
CA TYR A 36 3.83 2.24 9.09
C TYR A 36 4.56 0.90 9.27
N LYS A 37 4.89 0.21 8.17
CA LYS A 37 5.67 -1.04 8.20
C LYS A 37 7.08 -0.85 8.79
N GLY A 38 7.70 0.30 8.57
CA GLY A 38 8.99 0.67 9.16
C GLY A 38 8.89 0.87 10.68
N ALA A 39 7.91 1.67 11.12
CA ALA A 39 7.69 2.01 12.52
C ALA A 39 7.39 0.78 13.38
N THR A 40 6.58 -0.13 12.85
CA THR A 40 6.17 -1.36 13.53
C THR A 40 7.33 -2.35 13.78
N ARG A 41 8.48 -2.22 13.09
CA ARG A 41 9.50 -3.28 13.06
C ARG A 41 10.48 -3.33 14.23
N ALA A 42 10.83 -2.21 14.86
CA ALA A 42 11.90 -2.20 15.88
C ALA A 42 11.38 -1.82 17.28
N GLU A 43 10.81 -0.62 17.41
CA GLU A 43 10.37 -0.08 18.71
C GLU A 43 9.19 -0.86 19.28
N TRP A 44 8.20 -1.14 18.44
CA TRP A 44 6.99 -1.86 18.87
C TRP A 44 7.21 -3.34 19.09
N LYS A 45 8.16 -3.97 18.37
CA LYS A 45 8.60 -5.33 18.69
C LYS A 45 9.26 -5.40 20.07
N ALA A 46 10.09 -4.42 20.40
CA ALA A 46 10.73 -4.35 21.71
C ALA A 46 9.69 -4.13 22.82
N LYS A 47 8.72 -3.23 22.61
CA LYS A 47 7.64 -2.97 23.56
C LYS A 47 6.71 -4.17 23.74
N ALA A 48 6.31 -4.83 22.65
CA ALA A 48 5.54 -6.06 22.71
C ALA A 48 6.28 -7.17 23.47
N LYS A 49 7.58 -7.33 23.23
CA LYS A 49 8.41 -8.31 23.93
C LYS A 49 8.49 -8.04 25.44
N LYS A 50 8.60 -6.78 25.85
CA LYS A 50 8.57 -6.40 27.29
C LYS A 50 7.23 -6.74 27.93
N LEU A 51 6.12 -6.38 27.28
CA LEU A 51 4.77 -6.67 27.79
C LEU A 51 4.52 -8.18 27.92
N ILE A 52 5.02 -8.99 26.98
CA ILE A 52 4.96 -10.45 27.05
C ILE A 52 5.82 -11.00 28.20
N GLN A 53 6.94 -10.35 28.54
CA GLN A 53 7.81 -10.74 29.65
C GLN A 53 7.27 -10.31 31.03
N GLU A 54 6.51 -9.22 31.09
CA GLU A 54 5.92 -8.67 32.32
C GLU A 54 4.58 -9.33 32.70
N GLN A 55 3.88 -9.98 31.76
CA GLN A 55 2.69 -10.78 32.07
C GLN A 55 3.05 -12.22 32.46
N ASP A 56 2.70 -12.60 33.68
CA ASP A 56 2.91 -13.94 34.26
C ASP A 56 1.82 -14.96 33.83
N GLY A 57 1.27 -14.81 32.61
CA GLY A 57 0.06 -15.50 32.17
C GLY A 57 0.20 -16.21 30.82
N GLU A 58 -0.52 -17.32 30.68
CA GLU A 58 -0.65 -18.21 29.51
C GLU A 58 -1.33 -17.56 28.27
N GLU A 59 -1.33 -16.22 28.15
CA GLU A 59 -1.86 -15.56 26.96
C GLU A 59 -0.99 -15.87 25.74
N ASP A 60 -1.64 -16.15 24.60
CA ASP A 60 -0.96 -16.38 23.33
C ASP A 60 -0.11 -15.15 22.99
N GLY A 61 1.22 -15.27 23.13
CA GLY A 61 2.16 -14.19 22.83
C GLY A 61 2.00 -13.64 21.41
N ARG A 62 1.41 -14.41 20.48
CA ARG A 62 1.03 -13.91 19.15
C ARG A 62 -0.10 -12.89 19.19
N ALA A 63 -1.10 -13.08 20.05
CA ALA A 63 -2.22 -12.16 20.22
C ALA A 63 -1.77 -10.82 20.82
N VAL A 64 -0.93 -10.86 21.85
CA VAL A 64 -0.33 -9.66 22.48
C VAL A 64 0.53 -8.90 21.48
N PHE A 65 1.35 -9.62 20.71
CA PHE A 65 2.16 -9.03 19.65
C PHE A 65 1.27 -8.37 18.58
N ALA A 66 0.22 -9.05 18.11
CA ALA A 66 -0.71 -8.51 17.13
C ALA A 66 -1.47 -7.28 17.65
N ALA A 67 -1.83 -7.25 18.94
CA ALA A 67 -2.46 -6.09 19.57
C ALA A 67 -1.51 -4.88 19.60
N CYS A 68 -0.24 -5.09 19.99
CA CYS A 68 0.77 -4.03 19.99
C CYS A 68 1.01 -3.46 18.59
N MET A 69 1.03 -4.32 17.58
CA MET A 69 1.21 -3.89 16.19
C MET A 69 0.03 -3.08 15.67
N ARG A 70 -1.20 -3.42 16.07
CA ARG A 70 -2.41 -2.62 15.75
C ARG A 70 -2.44 -1.26 16.45
N ALA A 71 -1.78 -1.12 17.60
CA ALA A 71 -1.71 0.12 18.36
C ALA A 71 -0.72 1.15 17.80
N VAL A 72 0.07 0.78 16.79
CA VAL A 72 1.02 1.72 16.17
C VAL A 72 0.26 2.80 15.41
N SER A 73 0.57 4.05 15.72
CA SER A 73 0.13 5.21 14.93
C SER A 73 1.35 5.88 14.30
N VAL A 74 1.19 6.34 13.06
CA VAL A 74 2.20 7.16 12.40
C VAL A 74 2.08 8.59 12.91
N THR A 75 3.14 9.11 13.51
CA THR A 75 3.16 10.47 14.06
C THR A 75 3.60 11.49 13.02
N ASN A 76 3.21 12.75 13.19
CA ASN A 76 3.69 13.85 12.33
C ASN A 76 5.22 13.98 12.35
N GLU A 77 5.88 13.69 13.48
CA GLU A 77 7.34 13.72 13.56
C GLU A 77 7.98 12.69 12.62
N MET A 78 7.42 11.49 12.54
CA MET A 78 7.89 10.44 11.61
C MET A 78 7.74 10.88 10.16
N VAL A 79 6.60 11.50 9.82
CA VAL A 79 6.34 12.03 8.47
C VAL A 79 7.33 13.15 8.14
N MET A 80 7.60 14.07 9.06
CA MET A 80 8.54 15.17 8.86
C MET A 80 9.98 14.68 8.69
N LYS A 81 10.39 13.63 9.42
CA LYS A 81 11.68 12.96 9.22
C LYS A 81 11.79 12.34 7.82
N LEU A 82 10.74 11.67 7.35
CA LEU A 82 10.69 11.13 6.00
C LEU A 82 10.81 12.25 4.95
N ILE A 83 10.01 13.31 5.06
CA ILE A 83 10.07 14.47 4.16
C ILE A 83 11.47 15.09 4.12
N ALA A 84 12.14 15.22 5.27
CA ALA A 84 13.50 15.76 5.34
C ALA A 84 14.51 14.89 4.57
N VAL A 85 14.37 13.56 4.62
CA VAL A 85 15.21 12.63 3.85
C VAL A 85 14.90 12.73 2.36
N LEU A 86 13.62 12.73 1.98
CA LEU A 86 13.20 12.86 0.58
C LEU A 86 13.74 14.14 -0.07
N ARG A 87 13.69 15.27 0.66
CA ARG A 87 14.29 16.55 0.21
C ARG A 87 15.79 16.45 0.00
N ARG A 88 16.53 15.79 0.90
CA ARG A 88 17.99 15.62 0.77
C ARG A 88 18.39 14.72 -0.40
N MET A 89 17.54 13.75 -0.73
CA MET A 89 17.75 12.82 -1.84
C MET A 89 17.22 13.36 -3.18
N ASP A 90 16.71 14.60 -3.19
CA ASP A 90 16.06 15.21 -4.36
C ASP A 90 14.92 14.36 -4.94
N ILE A 91 14.18 13.67 -4.06
CA ILE A 91 13.01 12.87 -4.43
C ILE A 91 11.77 13.76 -4.33
N THR A 92 11.06 13.89 -5.46
CA THR A 92 9.78 14.61 -5.51
C THR A 92 8.75 13.91 -4.63
N PHE A 93 8.04 14.68 -3.81
CA PHE A 93 6.96 14.18 -2.96
C PHE A 93 5.77 15.13 -2.96
N TYR A 94 4.60 14.58 -2.65
CA TYR A 94 3.36 15.33 -2.50
C TYR A 94 2.70 14.90 -1.19
N VAL A 95 2.20 15.86 -0.42
CA VAL A 95 1.32 15.58 0.71
C VAL A 95 -0.10 15.66 0.16
N ALA A 96 -0.81 14.54 0.13
CA ALA A 96 -2.20 14.51 -0.29
C ALA A 96 -3.05 15.38 0.65
N PRO A 97 -4.05 16.12 0.14
CA PRO A 97 -4.92 16.93 0.99
C PRO A 97 -5.77 16.07 1.94
N TYR A 98 -6.05 14.83 1.53
CA TYR A 98 -6.77 13.82 2.29
C TYR A 98 -6.10 12.45 2.10
N GLU A 99 -6.73 11.51 1.40
CA GLU A 99 -6.19 10.17 1.19
C GLU A 99 -5.17 10.10 0.05
N ALA A 100 -4.11 9.33 0.30
CA ALA A 100 -3.05 9.11 -0.69
C ALA A 100 -3.57 8.30 -1.90
N ASP A 101 -4.46 7.31 -1.70
CA ASP A 101 -5.01 6.49 -2.78
C ASP A 101 -5.79 7.32 -3.80
N ALA A 102 -6.63 8.26 -3.33
CA ALA A 102 -7.35 9.20 -4.18
C ALA A 102 -6.39 10.11 -4.97
N GLN A 103 -5.34 10.63 -4.30
CA GLN A 103 -4.33 11.45 -4.95
C GLN A 103 -3.54 10.65 -6.01
N LEU A 104 -3.15 9.42 -5.71
CA LEU A 104 -2.45 8.52 -6.62
C LEU A 104 -3.31 8.14 -7.83
N ALA A 105 -4.60 7.89 -7.61
CA ALA A 105 -5.56 7.66 -8.68
C ALA A 105 -5.69 8.88 -9.60
N PHE A 106 -5.78 10.09 -9.04
CA PHE A 106 -5.76 11.32 -9.82
C PHE A 106 -4.49 11.43 -10.69
N LEU A 107 -3.31 11.25 -10.09
CA LEU A 107 -2.04 11.32 -10.83
C LEU A 107 -1.95 10.26 -11.95
N SER A 108 -2.43 9.04 -11.69
CA SER A 108 -2.46 7.94 -12.67
C SER A 108 -3.42 8.25 -13.83
N ARG A 109 -4.59 8.80 -13.52
CA ARG A 109 -5.60 9.21 -14.53
C ARG A 109 -5.08 10.34 -15.41
N GLN A 110 -4.41 11.34 -14.83
CA GLN A 110 -3.77 12.45 -15.54
C GLN A 110 -2.48 12.05 -16.30
N LYS A 111 -2.04 10.79 -16.19
CA LYS A 111 -0.78 10.28 -16.81
C LYS A 111 0.48 10.99 -16.29
N ILE A 112 0.42 11.51 -15.07
CA ILE A 112 1.59 12.06 -14.36
C ILE A 112 2.44 10.90 -13.83
N VAL A 113 1.80 9.81 -13.38
CA VAL A 113 2.46 8.56 -13.01
C VAL A 113 2.01 7.42 -13.92
N ASP A 114 2.95 6.58 -14.34
CA ASP A 114 2.71 5.41 -15.18
C ASP A 114 2.20 4.21 -14.36
N VAL A 115 2.72 4.06 -13.14
CA VAL A 115 2.41 2.96 -12.22
C VAL A 115 2.34 3.48 -10.79
N VAL A 116 1.46 2.90 -9.98
CA VAL A 116 1.37 3.16 -8.54
C VAL A 116 1.88 1.95 -7.77
N ILE A 117 2.72 2.15 -6.75
CA ILE A 117 3.07 1.13 -5.78
C ILE A 117 2.28 1.42 -4.50
N SER A 118 1.47 0.47 -4.07
CA SER A 118 0.72 0.56 -2.82
C SER A 118 0.54 -0.83 -2.22
N ASP A 119 0.37 -0.90 -0.90
CA ASP A 119 -0.07 -2.12 -0.22
C ASP A 119 -1.59 -2.15 -0.01
N ASP A 120 -2.24 -1.01 -0.27
CA ASP A 120 -3.66 -0.82 -0.12
C ASP A 120 -4.40 -1.18 -1.42
N SER A 121 -5.47 -1.96 -1.28
CA SER A 121 -6.32 -2.34 -2.39
C SER A 121 -7.27 -1.24 -2.83
N ASP A 122 -7.44 -0.17 -2.04
CA ASP A 122 -8.35 0.94 -2.35
C ASP A 122 -7.93 1.72 -3.60
N CYS A 123 -6.66 1.65 -3.99
CA CYS A 123 -6.18 2.12 -5.30
C CYS A 123 -7.01 1.57 -6.49
N VAL A 124 -7.56 0.35 -6.38
CA VAL A 124 -8.36 -0.30 -7.43
C VAL A 124 -9.72 0.39 -7.63
N PRO A 125 -10.59 0.51 -6.60
CA PRO A 125 -11.84 1.23 -6.70
C PRO A 125 -11.68 2.76 -6.80
N TYR A 126 -10.52 3.35 -6.52
CA TYR A 126 -10.26 4.75 -6.89
C TYR A 126 -9.89 4.95 -8.38
N GLY A 127 -9.64 3.86 -9.11
CA GLY A 127 -9.43 3.91 -10.55
C GLY A 127 -7.99 4.12 -11.00
N VAL A 128 -7.02 3.68 -10.21
CA VAL A 128 -5.62 3.60 -10.65
C VAL A 128 -5.52 2.69 -11.88
N LYS A 129 -4.80 3.13 -12.93
CA LYS A 129 -4.70 2.38 -14.19
C LYS A 129 -3.82 1.13 -14.08
N THR A 130 -2.73 1.22 -13.34
CA THR A 130 -1.78 0.12 -13.11
C THR A 130 -1.21 0.27 -11.71
N VAL A 131 -1.42 -0.76 -10.89
CA VAL A 131 -0.96 -0.80 -9.49
C VAL A 131 -0.07 -2.03 -9.30
N LEU A 132 1.06 -1.83 -8.64
CA LEU A 132 1.97 -2.89 -8.20
C LEU A 132 1.78 -3.08 -6.69
N LEU A 133 1.00 -4.10 -6.35
CA LEU A 133 0.60 -4.41 -4.99
C LEU A 133 1.64 -5.28 -4.29
N LYS A 134 1.75 -5.13 -2.97
CA LYS A 134 2.55 -6.01 -2.11
C LYS A 134 4.02 -6.14 -2.56
N LEU A 135 4.63 -5.03 -3.00
CA LEU A 135 6.03 -5.02 -3.41
C LEU A 135 6.94 -5.52 -2.27
N THR A 136 7.77 -6.51 -2.58
CA THR A 136 8.72 -7.11 -1.67
C THR A 136 10.10 -6.44 -1.77
N PRO A 137 10.97 -6.57 -0.76
CA PRO A 137 12.32 -5.95 -0.78
C PRO A 137 13.23 -6.44 -1.91
N ASP A 138 12.99 -7.65 -2.43
CA ASP A 138 13.65 -8.24 -3.59
C ASP A 138 13.07 -7.75 -4.93
N GLY A 139 12.12 -6.82 -4.90
CA GLY A 139 11.62 -6.10 -6.07
C GLY A 139 10.43 -6.76 -6.78
N TRP A 140 9.83 -7.81 -6.22
CA TRP A 140 8.69 -8.50 -6.81
C TRP A 140 7.36 -8.00 -6.25
N GLY A 141 6.35 -7.88 -7.09
CA GLY A 141 5.02 -7.47 -6.67
C GLY A 141 3.92 -8.00 -7.58
N SER A 142 2.69 -7.90 -7.07
CA SER A 142 1.45 -8.27 -7.75
C SER A 142 0.96 -7.11 -8.61
N GLU A 143 1.20 -7.16 -9.92
CA GLU A 143 0.71 -6.18 -10.87
C GLU A 143 -0.76 -6.43 -11.21
N LEU A 144 -1.57 -5.41 -11.04
CA LEU A 144 -2.93 -5.35 -11.53
C LEU A 144 -3.07 -4.17 -12.50
N LYS A 145 -3.56 -4.47 -13.70
CA LYS A 145 -3.95 -3.47 -14.69
C LYS A 145 -5.45 -3.34 -14.70
N ARG A 146 -5.96 -2.10 -14.60
CA ARG A 146 -7.40 -1.81 -14.64
C ARG A 146 -8.09 -2.41 -15.88
N ARG A 147 -7.44 -2.32 -17.05
CA ARG A 147 -7.95 -2.89 -18.30
C ARG A 147 -8.17 -4.41 -18.25
N SER A 148 -7.50 -5.11 -17.33
CA SER A 148 -7.62 -6.56 -17.17
C SER A 148 -8.80 -6.94 -16.27
N LEU A 149 -9.42 -6.01 -15.53
CA LEU A 149 -10.51 -6.31 -14.58
C LEU A 149 -11.71 -7.00 -15.25
N GLY A 150 -12.02 -6.65 -16.50
CA GLY A 150 -13.12 -7.28 -17.25
C GLY A 150 -12.90 -8.77 -17.56
N ALA A 151 -11.66 -9.26 -17.44
CA ALA A 151 -11.32 -10.67 -17.62
C ALA A 151 -11.26 -11.46 -16.30
N ASN A 152 -11.67 -10.86 -15.18
CA ASN A 152 -11.61 -11.54 -13.89
C ASN A 152 -12.63 -12.67 -13.80
N GLU A 153 -12.17 -13.84 -13.35
CA GLU A 153 -12.97 -15.07 -13.33
C GLU A 153 -13.90 -15.16 -12.10
N GLU A 154 -13.45 -14.68 -10.94
CA GLU A 154 -14.16 -14.87 -9.67
C GLU A 154 -15.31 -13.87 -9.47
N LEU A 155 -15.12 -12.63 -9.91
CA LEU A 155 -16.11 -11.55 -9.82
C LEU A 155 -16.20 -10.84 -11.16
N SER A 156 -17.42 -10.71 -11.68
CA SER A 156 -17.67 -9.97 -12.91
C SER A 156 -17.58 -8.47 -12.68
N PHE A 157 -16.65 -7.83 -13.38
CA PHE A 157 -16.56 -6.38 -13.50
C PHE A 157 -17.18 -5.86 -14.81
N VAL A 158 -17.92 -6.71 -15.52
CA VAL A 158 -18.64 -6.30 -16.74
C VAL A 158 -19.69 -5.26 -16.37
N GLY A 159 -19.68 -4.11 -17.04
CA GLY A 159 -20.57 -2.98 -16.77
C GLY A 159 -20.01 -1.93 -15.81
N TRP A 160 -18.84 -2.14 -15.21
CA TRP A 160 -18.14 -1.11 -14.45
C TRP A 160 -17.57 -0.06 -15.41
N THR A 161 -18.20 1.12 -15.45
CA THR A 161 -17.73 2.23 -16.28
C THR A 161 -16.69 3.06 -15.54
N GLU A 162 -15.93 3.89 -16.27
CA GLU A 162 -15.01 4.85 -15.64
C GLU A 162 -15.74 5.75 -14.64
N GLU A 163 -16.95 6.21 -14.98
CA GLU A 163 -17.76 7.08 -14.12
C GLU A 163 -18.17 6.45 -12.78
N MET A 164 -18.36 5.14 -12.74
CA MET A 164 -18.73 4.41 -11.52
C MET A 164 -17.58 4.33 -10.50
N VAL A 165 -16.34 4.51 -10.97
CA VAL A 165 -15.12 4.30 -10.18
C VAL A 165 -14.33 5.61 -9.98
N SER A 166 -14.81 6.72 -10.55
CA SER A 166 -14.02 7.96 -10.67
C SER A 166 -14.68 9.23 -10.16
N ARG A 167 -15.73 9.14 -9.34
CA ARG A 167 -16.36 10.32 -8.73
C ARG A 167 -15.49 10.92 -7.63
#